data_AF-A0A0F9I5H0-F1
#
_entry.id   AF-A0A0F9I5H0-F1
#
_cell.length_a   1.000
_cell.length_b   1.000
_cell.length_c   1.000
_cell.angle_alpha   90.00
_cell.angle_beta   90.00
_cell.angle_gamma   90.00
#
_symmetry.space_group_name_H-M   'P 1'
#
loop_
_entity.id
_entity.type
_entity.pdbx_description
1 polymer ?
#
loop_
_entity_poly.entity_id
_entity_poly.type
_entity_poly.pdbx_seq_one_letter_code
_entity_poly.pdbx_strand_id
1 'polypeptide(L)'
;MYDLKSSFISYMIGLFQTDGHHASLKNRDKGKVTLEIGYKDKDIIKKIGSLLDVNYSIKERERITNFTKGVKKKYIRLTRIYL
;
A
#
# COMPACT_ATOMS: atom_id res chain seq x y z
N MET A 1 2.46 -8.73 18.12
CA MET A 1 1.11 -8.12 18.19
C MET A 1 1.29 -6.61 18.18
N TYR A 2 0.60 -5.88 17.30
CA TYR A 2 0.75 -4.42 17.20
C TYR A 2 0.06 -3.70 18.36
N ASP A 3 0.69 -2.64 18.88
CA ASP A 3 0.09 -1.75 19.88
C ASP A 3 -0.85 -0.75 19.20
N LEU A 4 -2.16 -0.87 19.47
CA LEU A 4 -3.19 0.01 18.90
C LEU A 4 -3.16 1.44 19.45
N LYS A 5 -2.45 1.69 20.56
CA LYS A 5 -2.22 3.05 21.10
C LYS A 5 -1.03 3.74 20.44
N SER A 6 -0.23 3.00 19.65
CA SER A 6 0.87 3.58 18.90
C SER A 6 0.37 4.55 17.84
N SER A 7 0.90 5.78 17.85
CA SER A 7 0.62 6.79 16.84
C SER A 7 0.95 6.32 15.42
N PHE A 8 1.97 5.46 15.28
CA PHE A 8 2.32 4.84 14.02
C PHE A 8 1.18 3.94 13.51
N ILE A 9 0.60 3.10 14.38
CA ILE A 9 -0.49 2.20 13.99
C ILE A 9 -1.76 2.99 13.66
N SER A 10 -2.07 4.05 14.41
CA SER A 10 -3.17 4.96 14.07
C SER A 10 -2.98 5.62 12.69
N TYR A 11 -1.76 6.10 12.40
CA TYR A 11 -1.41 6.65 11.09
C TYR A 11 -1.56 5.61 9.97
N MET A 12 -1.06 4.39 10.20
CA MET A 12 -1.14 3.28 9.24
C MET A 12 -2.58 2.93 8.91
N ILE A 13 -3.45 2.82 9.91
CA ILE A 13 -4.88 2.55 9.72
C ILE A 13 -5.52 3.65 8.87
N GLY A 14 -5.28 4.92 9.21
CA GLY A 14 -5.81 6.05 8.43
C GLY A 14 -5.35 6.03 6.97
N LEU A 15 -4.06 5.79 6.74
CA LEU A 15 -3.49 5.73 5.39
C LEU A 15 -4.03 4.55 4.57
N PHE A 16 -4.16 3.37 5.18
CA PHE A 16 -4.79 2.22 4.51
C PHE A 16 -6.29 2.43 4.27
N GLN A 17 -6.98 3.21 5.10
CA GLN A 17 -8.39 3.51 4.91
C GLN A 17 -8.63 4.49 3.75
N THR A 18 -7.75 5.48 3.57
CA THR A 18 -7.91 6.49 2.51
C THR A 18 -7.38 6.02 1.16
N ASP A 19 -6.17 5.46 1.14
CA ASP A 19 -5.43 5.16 -0.11
C ASP A 19 -5.14 3.66 -0.28
N GLY A 20 -5.47 2.86 0.73
CA GLY A 20 -5.33 1.42 0.68
C GLY A 20 -6.47 0.73 -0.06
N HIS A 21 -6.21 -0.53 -0.43
CA HIS A 21 -7.20 -1.39 -1.05
C HIS A 21 -7.12 -2.80 -0.46
N HIS A 22 -8.25 -3.26 0.07
CA HIS A 22 -8.42 -4.62 0.56
C HIS A 22 -9.32 -5.40 -0.42
N ALA A 23 -8.85 -6.55 -0.89
CA ALA A 23 -9.58 -7.42 -1.80
C ALA A 23 -9.43 -8.89 -1.39
N SER A 24 -10.48 -9.68 -1.62
CA SER A 24 -10.39 -11.14 -1.61
C SER A 24 -9.87 -11.65 -2.95
N LEU A 25 -8.88 -12.54 -2.91
CA LEU A 25 -8.40 -13.27 -4.09
C LEU A 25 -9.33 -14.46 -4.30
N LYS A 26 -10.31 -14.28 -5.21
CA LYS A 26 -11.39 -15.23 -5.54
C LYS A 26 -10.98 -16.70 -5.73
N ASN A 27 -9.71 -16.95 -6.08
CA ASN A 27 -9.24 -18.29 -6.47
C ASN A 27 -8.43 -19.00 -5.38
N ARG A 28 -8.22 -18.38 -4.20
CA ARG A 28 -7.24 -18.89 -3.22
C ARG A 28 -7.64 -18.75 -1.76
N ASP A 29 -8.88 -18.32 -1.45
CA ASP A 29 -9.32 -18.00 -0.09
C ASP A 29 -8.28 -17.16 0.67
N LYS A 30 -7.77 -16.12 -0.01
CA LYS A 30 -6.70 -15.26 0.51
C LYS A 30 -7.12 -13.80 0.46
N GLY A 31 -6.89 -13.08 1.55
CA GLY A 31 -6.94 -11.63 1.58
C GLY A 31 -5.73 -10.99 0.90
N LYS A 32 -5.93 -9.82 0.31
CA LYS A 32 -4.87 -8.97 -0.22
C LYS A 32 -5.08 -7.53 0.22
N VAL A 33 -4.08 -6.97 0.88
CA VAL A 33 -4.01 -5.54 1.19
C VAL A 33 -2.92 -4.90 0.36
N THR A 34 -3.26 -3.75 -0.22
CA THR A 34 -2.41 -2.98 -1.11
C THR A 34 -2.41 -1.53 -0.66
N LEU A 35 -1.25 -0.87 -0.69
CA LEU A 35 -1.14 0.59 -0.56
C LEU A 35 -0.37 1.11 -1.75
N GLU A 36 -0.93 2.06 -2.49
CA GLU A 36 -0.29 2.65 -3.68
C GLU A 36 -0.33 4.17 -3.58
N ILE A 37 0.85 4.79 -3.56
CA ILE A 37 1.00 6.25 -3.49
C ILE A 37 1.92 6.75 -4.61
N GLY A 38 1.93 8.06 -4.83
CA GLY A 38 2.78 8.68 -5.85
C GLY A 38 4.27 8.43 -5.60
N TYR A 39 5.06 8.32 -6.67
CA TYR A 39 6.49 8.01 -6.55
C TYR A 39 7.29 9.06 -5.77
N LYS A 40 6.82 10.32 -5.75
CA LYS A 40 7.40 11.40 -4.95
C LYS A 40 7.44 11.06 -3.45
N ASP A 41 6.52 10.22 -2.99
CA ASP A 41 6.36 9.83 -1.59
C ASP A 41 6.95 8.44 -1.29
N LYS A 42 7.81 7.90 -2.18
CA LYS A 42 8.34 6.53 -2.08
C LYS A 42 8.97 6.18 -0.73
N ASP A 43 9.53 7.16 -0.05
CA ASP A 43 10.20 6.96 1.23
C ASP A 43 9.20 6.67 2.35
N ILE A 44 7.94 7.12 2.22
CA ILE A 44 6.84 6.72 3.11
C ILE A 44 6.61 5.22 3.00
N ILE A 45 6.46 4.68 1.78
CA ILE A 45 6.28 3.23 1.56
C ILE A 45 7.47 2.43 2.10
N LYS A 46 8.69 2.91 1.91
CA LYS A 46 9.89 2.24 2.44
C LYS A 46 9.92 2.24 3.97
N LYS A 47 9.64 3.37 4.62
CA LYS A 47 9.55 3.46 6.09
C LYS A 47 8.46 2.56 6.64
N ILE A 48 7.28 2.59 6.03
CA ILE A 48 6.17 1.70 6.37
C ILE A 48 6.63 0.23 6.27
N GLY A 49 7.27 -0.15 5.16
CA GLY A 49 7.83 -1.48 5.00
C GLY A 49 8.81 -1.87 6.11
N SER A 50 9.72 -0.97 6.50
CA SER A 50 10.68 -1.26 7.58
C SER A 50 10.06 -1.43 8.97
N LEU A 51 8.86 -0.91 9.18
CA LEU A 51 8.15 -0.95 10.47
C LEU A 51 7.08 -2.05 10.52
N LEU A 52 6.77 -2.68 9.37
CA LEU A 52 5.82 -3.78 9.28
C LEU A 52 6.51 -5.11 9.57
N ASP A 53 6.08 -5.77 10.64
CA ASP A 53 6.49 -7.11 11.01
C ASP A 53 5.66 -8.19 10.27
N VAL A 54 5.54 -8.05 8.95
CA VAL A 54 4.85 -8.98 8.07
C VAL A 54 5.59 -9.06 6.73
N ASN A 55 5.58 -10.20 6.04
CA ASN A 55 6.19 -10.20 4.70
C ASN A 55 5.34 -9.35 3.75
N TYR A 56 5.97 -8.56 2.90
CA TYR A 56 5.31 -7.76 1.89
C TYR A 56 6.14 -7.75 0.61
N SER A 57 5.59 -7.18 -0.45
CA SER A 57 6.30 -6.89 -1.68
C SER A 57 6.12 -5.42 -2.04
N ILE A 58 7.18 -4.80 -2.54
CA ILE A 58 7.14 -3.42 -3.04
C ILE A 58 7.42 -3.46 -4.56
N LYS A 59 6.60 -2.75 -5.34
CA LYS A 59 6.77 -2.62 -6.80
C LYS A 59 6.53 -1.19 -7.24
N GLU A 60 7.29 -0.73 -8.22
CA GLU A 60 7.02 0.53 -8.91
C GLU A 60 6.04 0.28 -10.06
N ARG A 61 5.17 1.27 -10.35
CA ARG A 61 4.21 1.21 -11.46
C ARG A 61 4.13 2.53 -12.18
N GLU A 62 3.96 2.48 -13.49
CA GLU A 62 3.61 3.65 -14.30
C GLU A 62 2.22 3.47 -14.89
N ARG A 63 1.38 4.50 -14.81
CA ARG A 63 0.05 4.49 -15.41
C ARG A 63 -0.32 5.87 -15.95
N ILE A 64 -1.10 5.89 -17.03
CA ILE A 64 -1.77 7.11 -17.49
C ILE A 64 -3.00 7.28 -16.59
N THR A 65 -3.12 8.43 -15.94
CA THR A 65 -4.28 8.72 -15.09
C THR A 65 -5.41 9.33 -15.90
N ASN A 66 -6.66 9.04 -15.53
CA ASN A 66 -7.84 9.61 -16.18
C ASN A 66 -7.93 11.16 -16.09
N PHE A 67 -7.14 11.78 -15.20
CA PHE A 67 -7.14 13.22 -14.95
C PHE A 67 -6.25 14.04 -15.90
N THR A 68 -5.28 13.41 -16.56
CA THR A 68 -4.37 14.09 -17.50
C THR A 68 -4.10 13.18 -18.68
N LYS A 69 -4.67 13.51 -19.85
CA LYS A 69 -4.46 12.74 -21.07
C LYS A 69 -2.98 12.72 -21.45
N GLY A 70 -2.46 11.52 -21.73
CA GLY A 70 -1.12 11.32 -22.28
C GLY A 70 0.05 11.41 -21.29
N VAL A 71 -0.16 11.86 -20.04
CA VAL A 71 0.92 11.95 -19.04
C VAL A 71 0.99 10.68 -18.20
N LYS A 72 2.12 9.97 -18.28
CA LYS A 72 2.42 8.85 -17.39
C LYS A 72 2.78 9.39 -15.99
N LYS A 73 2.14 8.82 -14.97
CA LYS A 73 2.46 9.07 -13.57
C LYS A 73 3.07 7.80 -12.97
N LYS A 74 4.12 7.99 -12.17
CA LYS A 74 4.82 6.92 -11.48
C LYS A 74 4.31 6.80 -10.05
N TYR A 75 4.15 5.56 -9.60
CA TYR A 75 3.65 5.17 -8.30
C TYR A 75 4.55 4.10 -7.69
N ILE A 76 4.50 4.01 -6.36
CA ILE A 76 5.09 2.91 -5.60
C ILE A 76 3.98 2.17 -4.86
N ARG A 77 4.03 0.84 -4.87
CA ARG A 77 2.98 -0.02 -4.34
C ARG A 77 3.57 -1.02 -3.36
N LEU A 78 3.03 -1.05 -2.15
CA LEU A 78 3.22 -2.11 -1.16
C LEU A 78 2.06 -3.11 -1.26
N THR A 79 2.34 -4.41 -1.17
CA THR A 79 1.32 -5.47 -1.26
C THR A 79 1.63 -6.61 -0.30
N ARG A 80 0.62 -7.04 0.45
CA ARG A 80 0.63 -8.25 1.28
C ARG A 80 -0.57 -9.11 0.93
N ILE A 81 -0.33 -10.40 0.69
CA ILE A 81 -1.34 -11.46 0.56
C ILE A 81 -1.31 -12.34 1.82
N TYR A 82 -2.45 -12.52 2.48
CA TYR A 82 -2.60 -13.31 3.70
C TYR A 82 -3.76 -14.31 3.56
N LEU A 83 -3.80 -15.29 4.48
CA LEU A 83 -4.87 -16.27 4.59
C LEU A 83 -6.05 -15.63 5.32
#